data_AF-A0A496V5A0-F1
#
_entry.id   AF-A0A496V5A0-F1
#
_cell.length_a   1.000
_cell.length_b   1.000
_cell.length_c   1.000
_cell.angle_alpha   90.00
_cell.angle_beta   90.00
_cell.angle_gamma   90.00
#
_symmetry.space_group_name_H-M   'P 1'
#
loop_
_entity.id
_entity.type
_entity.pdbx_description
1 polymer ?
#
loop_
_entity_poly.entity_id
_entity_poly.type
_entity_poly.pdbx_seq_one_letter_code
_entity_poly.pdbx_strand_id
1 'polypeptide(L)'
;MSADNTRFEPNLFVSPLNPDCQRFFSYELTGEVEPHPTLTPAEKACAEYTINLLNLNNRRLVQERSRIITEMVNIINELSNDAEVLSYFADMELGLTGDCLRPFHSARLQQFQNLAPEISYQFSYQ
;
A
#
# COMPACT_ATOMS: atom_id res chain seq x y z
N MET A 1 13.46 -30.06 15.28
CA MET A 1 14.45 -29.65 14.26
C MET A 1 13.70 -29.40 12.97
N SER A 2 13.25 -28.17 12.75
CA SER A 2 12.69 -27.73 11.46
C SER A 2 13.76 -26.87 10.79
N ALA A 3 14.17 -27.28 9.60
CA ALA A 3 15.24 -26.66 8.83
C ALA A 3 14.93 -25.18 8.57
N ASP A 4 15.78 -24.31 9.11
CA ASP A 4 15.87 -22.91 8.71
C ASP A 4 16.47 -22.88 7.30
N ASN A 5 15.62 -22.72 6.29
CA ASN A 5 16.01 -22.67 4.89
C ASN A 5 15.43 -21.42 4.23
N THR A 6 15.62 -20.26 4.86
CA THR A 6 15.22 -18.97 4.28
C THR A 6 16.31 -18.47 3.33
N ARG A 7 16.62 -19.26 2.29
CA ARG A 7 17.51 -18.80 1.22
C ARG A 7 16.75 -17.77 0.39
N PHE A 8 17.34 -16.59 0.22
CA PHE A 8 16.78 -15.56 -0.64
C PHE A 8 16.66 -16.05 -2.09
N GLU A 9 15.47 -15.90 -2.68
CA GLU A 9 15.15 -16.28 -4.05
C GLU A 9 14.83 -15.02 -4.87
N PRO A 10 15.80 -14.48 -5.64
CA PRO A 10 15.63 -13.19 -6.31
C PRO A 10 14.50 -13.19 -7.34
N ASN A 11 14.17 -14.35 -7.93
CA ASN A 11 13.09 -14.47 -8.92
C ASN A 11 11.69 -14.39 -8.31
N LEU A 12 11.56 -14.60 -7.00
CA LEU A 12 10.29 -14.49 -6.27
C LEU A 12 10.15 -13.15 -5.54
N PHE A 13 11.23 -12.38 -5.43
CA PHE A 13 11.22 -11.11 -4.70
C PHE A 13 10.68 -9.97 -5.58
N VAL A 14 9.62 -9.32 -5.10
CA VAL A 14 9.09 -8.09 -5.71
C VAL A 14 9.95 -6.92 -5.24
N SER A 15 10.85 -6.46 -6.11
CA SER A 15 11.75 -5.36 -5.80
C SER A 15 10.98 -4.03 -5.63
N PRO A 16 11.23 -3.26 -4.55
CA PRO A 16 10.63 -1.93 -4.40
C PRO A 16 11.18 -0.91 -5.41
N LEU A 17 12.30 -1.22 -6.08
CA LEU A 17 12.86 -0.40 -7.16
C LEU A 17 12.11 -0.58 -8.48
N ASN A 18 11.21 -1.58 -8.58
CA ASN A 18 10.32 -1.69 -9.73
C ASN A 18 9.21 -0.64 -9.59
N PRO A 19 9.04 0.29 -10.54
CA PRO A 19 7.99 1.32 -10.50
C PRO A 19 6.58 0.75 -10.33
N ASP A 20 6.35 -0.47 -10.83
CA ASP A 20 5.05 -1.14 -10.78
C ASP A 20 4.90 -2.08 -9.57
N CYS A 21 5.84 -2.09 -8.62
CA CYS A 21 5.83 -3.04 -7.50
C CYS A 21 4.55 -2.98 -6.65
N GLN A 22 3.95 -1.80 -6.53
CA GLN A 22 2.73 -1.59 -5.75
C GLN A 22 1.55 -2.46 -6.23
N ARG A 23 1.48 -2.78 -7.53
CA ARG A 23 0.36 -3.56 -8.10
C ARG A 23 0.29 -5.00 -7.56
N PHE A 24 1.37 -5.47 -6.91
CA PHE A 24 1.44 -6.81 -6.34
C PHE A 24 0.70 -6.91 -4.99
N PHE A 25 0.35 -5.78 -4.37
CA PHE A 25 -0.12 -5.75 -2.99
C PHE A 25 -1.50 -5.08 -2.89
N SER A 26 -2.39 -5.66 -2.08
CA SER A 26 -3.62 -5.04 -1.58
C SER A 26 -3.44 -4.69 -0.11
N TYR A 27 -3.97 -3.54 0.30
CA TYR A 27 -3.97 -3.08 1.69
C TYR A 27 -5.40 -3.11 2.27
N GLU A 28 -5.64 -4.04 3.18
CA GLU A 28 -6.96 -4.26 3.78
C GLU A 28 -7.25 -3.29 4.93
N LEU A 29 -8.53 -3.07 5.25
CA LEU A 29 -8.96 -2.23 6.39
C LEU A 29 -8.41 -2.76 7.73
N THR A 30 -8.21 -4.07 7.83
CA THR A 30 -7.58 -4.75 8.98
C THR A 30 -6.10 -4.38 9.14
N GLY A 31 -5.51 -3.70 8.15
CA GLY A 31 -4.10 -3.35 8.10
C GLY A 31 -3.20 -4.44 7.54
N GLU A 32 -3.74 -5.56 7.06
CA GLU A 32 -2.97 -6.62 6.42
C GLU A 32 -2.56 -6.24 4.99
N VAL A 33 -1.40 -6.75 4.53
CA VAL A 33 -1.02 -6.79 3.12
C VAL A 33 -1.42 -8.16 2.60
N GLU A 34 -2.12 -8.20 1.47
CA GLU A 34 -2.38 -9.41 0.72
C GLU A 34 -1.82 -9.30 -0.71
N PRO A 35 -1.57 -10.43 -1.40
CA PRO A 35 -1.40 -10.42 -2.84
C PRO A 35 -2.60 -9.76 -3.51
N HIS A 36 -2.37 -8.84 -4.44
CA HIS A 36 -3.47 -8.17 -5.12
C HIS A 36 -4.38 -9.20 -5.84
N PRO A 37 -5.72 -9.09 -5.73
CA PRO A 37 -6.64 -10.16 -6.16
C PRO A 37 -6.58 -10.47 -7.67
N THR A 38 -6.23 -9.47 -8.48
CA THR A 38 -6.17 -9.55 -9.95
C THR A 38 -4.89 -10.20 -10.49
N LEU A 39 -3.92 -10.55 -9.63
CA LEU A 39 -2.66 -11.16 -10.05
C LEU A 39 -2.84 -12.57 -10.61
N THR A 40 -1.94 -12.94 -11.53
CA THR A 40 -1.79 -14.34 -11.96
C THR A 40 -1.24 -15.21 -10.83
N PRO A 41 -1.39 -16.55 -10.89
CA PRO A 41 -0.86 -17.44 -9.85
C PRO A 41 0.64 -17.29 -9.58
N ALA A 42 1.43 -17.07 -10.63
CA ALA A 42 2.88 -16.84 -10.50
C ALA A 42 3.19 -15.53 -9.78
N GLU A 43 2.47 -14.46 -10.11
CA GLU A 43 2.64 -13.17 -9.44
C GLU A 43 2.17 -13.19 -7.99
N LYS A 44 1.09 -13.93 -7.69
CA LYS A 44 0.64 -14.17 -6.30
C LYS A 44 1.74 -14.84 -5.49
N ALA A 45 2.40 -15.86 -6.04
CA ALA A 45 3.53 -16.50 -5.37
C ALA A 45 4.68 -15.50 -5.06
N CYS A 46 4.98 -14.57 -5.98
CA CYS A 46 5.98 -13.53 -5.72
C CYS A 46 5.54 -12.55 -4.61
N ALA A 47 4.26 -12.14 -4.62
CA ALA A 47 3.70 -11.27 -3.59
C ALA A 47 3.72 -11.94 -2.21
N GLU A 48 3.23 -13.19 -2.12
CA GLU A 48 3.24 -14.01 -0.91
C GLU A 48 4.66 -14.21 -0.38
N TYR A 49 5.60 -14.56 -1.26
CA TYR A 49 7.01 -14.69 -0.90
C TYR A 49 7.56 -13.39 -0.30
N THR A 50 7.27 -12.25 -0.93
CA THR A 50 7.74 -10.94 -0.48
C THR A 50 7.11 -10.51 0.85
N ILE A 51 5.80 -10.72 1.03
CA ILE A 51 5.08 -10.44 2.28
C ILE A 51 5.69 -11.24 3.43
N ASN A 52 5.97 -12.53 3.22
CA ASN A 52 6.55 -13.42 4.21
C ASN A 52 8.01 -13.08 4.50
N LEU A 53 8.84 -12.89 3.46
CA LEU A 53 10.26 -12.58 3.58
C LEU A 53 10.50 -11.28 4.36
N LEU A 54 9.73 -10.23 4.03
CA LEU A 54 9.85 -8.91 4.67
C LEU A 54 9.00 -8.78 5.93
N ASN A 55 8.22 -9.82 6.27
CA ASN A 55 7.30 -9.82 7.40
C ASN A 55 6.39 -8.57 7.42
N LEU A 56 5.79 -8.25 6.26
CA LEU A 56 4.98 -7.03 6.07
C LEU A 56 3.71 -7.03 6.93
N ASN A 57 3.29 -8.20 7.41
CA ASN A 57 2.16 -8.41 8.31
C ASN A 57 2.59 -8.64 9.76
N ASN A 58 3.76 -8.14 10.17
CA ASN A 58 4.08 -8.14 11.59
C ASN A 58 3.04 -7.31 12.38
N ARG A 59 2.81 -7.69 13.63
CA ARG A 59 1.75 -7.12 14.47
C ARG A 59 1.77 -5.61 14.55
N ARG A 60 2.95 -4.99 14.66
CA ARG A 60 3.09 -3.54 14.77
C ARG A 60 2.70 -2.83 13.47
N LEU A 61 3.15 -3.34 12.33
CA LEU A 61 2.84 -2.78 11.02
C LEU A 61 1.34 -2.87 10.72
N VAL A 62 0.73 -4.02 11.01
CA VAL A 62 -0.72 -4.23 10.83
C VAL A 62 -1.52 -3.23 11.68
N GLN A 63 -1.16 -3.08 12.95
CA GLN A 63 -1.85 -2.14 13.85
C GLN A 63 -1.75 -0.67 13.38
N GLU A 64 -0.54 -0.20 13.04
CA GLU A 64 -0.37 1.17 12.56
C GLU A 64 -1.09 1.41 11.23
N ARG A 65 -1.00 0.44 10.30
CA ARG A 65 -1.64 0.56 9.00
C ARG A 65 -3.16 0.55 9.11
N SER A 66 -3.73 -0.32 9.95
CA SER A 66 -5.19 -0.36 10.18
C SER A 66 -5.70 0.95 10.75
N ARG A 67 -4.99 1.54 11.73
CA ARG A 67 -5.33 2.84 12.30
C ARG A 67 -5.37 3.92 11.23
N ILE A 68 -4.31 4.00 10.44
CA ILE A 68 -4.16 4.97 9.35
C ILE A 68 -5.25 4.79 8.30
N ILE A 69 -5.45 3.57 7.80
CA ILE A 69 -6.46 3.29 6.76
C ILE A 69 -7.85 3.65 7.27
N THR A 70 -8.18 3.27 8.51
CA THR A 70 -9.48 3.60 9.11
C THR A 70 -9.70 5.11 9.19
N GLU A 71 -8.70 5.85 9.67
CA GLU A 71 -8.75 7.32 9.75
C GLU A 71 -8.94 7.95 8.35
N MET A 72 -8.15 7.50 7.36
CA MET A 72 -8.24 7.95 5.97
C MET A 72 -9.63 7.72 5.38
N VAL A 73 -10.17 6.51 5.53
CA VAL A 73 -11.49 6.14 4.99
C VAL A 73 -12.59 7.02 5.60
N ASN A 74 -12.53 7.29 6.91
CA ASN A 74 -13.49 8.16 7.57
C ASN A 74 -13.43 9.58 7.01
N ILE A 75 -12.23 10.17 6.90
CA ILE A 75 -12.05 11.53 6.39
C ILE A 75 -12.49 11.64 4.92
N ILE A 76 -12.10 10.67 4.06
CA ILE A 76 -12.52 10.66 2.65
C ILE A 76 -14.05 10.63 2.54
N ASN A 77 -14.72 9.77 3.33
CA ASN A 77 -16.17 9.69 3.33
C ASN A 77 -16.83 10.99 3.82
N GLU A 78 -16.29 11.64 4.85
CA GLU A 78 -16.77 12.93 5.35
C GLU A 78 -16.63 14.06 4.31
N LEU A 79 -15.53 14.04 3.54
CA LEU A 79 -15.23 15.04 2.52
C LEU A 79 -15.82 14.74 1.13
N SER A 80 -16.50 13.60 0.96
CA SER A 80 -16.98 13.11 -0.35
C SER A 80 -17.90 14.06 -1.12
N ASN A 81 -18.53 15.04 -0.44
CA ASN A 81 -19.39 16.04 -1.08
C ASN A 81 -18.67 17.36 -1.40
N ASP A 82 -17.39 17.48 -1.08
CA ASP A 82 -16.56 18.68 -1.32
C ASP A 82 -15.27 18.29 -2.03
N ALA A 83 -15.33 18.29 -3.36
CA ALA A 83 -14.21 17.86 -4.21
C ALA A 83 -12.94 18.73 -4.04
N GLU A 84 -13.11 20.03 -3.72
CA GLU A 84 -11.97 20.93 -3.53
C GLU A 84 -11.22 20.60 -2.24
N VAL A 85 -11.96 20.42 -1.13
CA VAL A 85 -11.36 20.05 0.15
C VAL A 85 -10.80 18.64 0.10
N LEU A 86 -11.46 17.70 -0.58
CA LEU A 86 -10.95 16.34 -0.78
C LEU A 86 -9.66 16.32 -1.61
N SER A 87 -9.55 17.15 -2.66
CA SER A 87 -8.32 17.30 -3.44
C SER A 87 -7.18 17.85 -2.58
N TYR A 88 -7.44 18.87 -1.76
CA TYR A 88 -6.44 19.40 -0.84
C TYR A 88 -5.97 18.34 0.17
N PHE A 89 -6.89 17.53 0.70
CA PHE A 89 -6.55 16.42 1.58
C PHE A 89 -5.67 15.36 0.88
N ALA A 90 -5.98 15.04 -0.38
CA ALA A 90 -5.16 14.13 -1.18
C ALA A 90 -3.74 14.67 -1.40
N ASP A 91 -3.58 15.96 -1.68
CA ASP A 91 -2.26 16.59 -1.82
C ASP A 91 -1.46 16.51 -0.53
N MET A 92 -2.10 16.72 0.62
CA MET A 92 -1.45 16.61 1.92
C MET A 92 -1.00 15.19 2.27
N GLU A 93 -1.80 14.17 1.91
CA GLU A 93 -1.55 12.78 2.28
C GLU A 93 -0.65 12.03 1.30
N LEU A 94 -0.78 12.34 0.02
CA LEU A 94 -0.01 11.68 -1.03
C LEU A 94 1.26 12.45 -1.39
N GLY A 95 1.26 13.78 -1.27
CA GLY A 95 2.39 14.63 -1.62
C GLY A 95 3.61 14.49 -0.72
N LEU A 96 4.72 15.06 -1.21
CA LEU A 96 5.96 15.16 -0.44
C LEU A 96 5.78 16.08 0.76
N THR A 97 6.20 15.60 1.92
CA THR A 97 6.38 16.42 3.12
C THR A 97 7.88 16.65 3.29
N GLY A 98 8.36 17.81 2.85
CA GLY A 98 9.80 18.03 2.62
C GLY A 98 10.25 17.17 1.43
N ASP A 99 11.24 16.30 1.65
CA ASP A 99 11.77 15.38 0.62
C ASP A 99 11.27 13.94 0.80
N CYS A 100 10.27 13.72 1.67
CA CYS A 100 9.81 12.39 2.05
C CYS A 100 8.30 12.19 1.80
N LEU A 101 7.95 10.97 1.39
CA LEU A 101 6.57 10.50 1.41
C LEU A 101 6.10 10.21 2.83
N ARG A 102 4.78 10.30 3.05
CA ARG A 102 4.19 9.82 4.30
C ARG A 102 4.38 8.31 4.47
N PRO A 103 4.54 7.80 5.71
CA PRO A 103 4.63 6.36 5.96
C PRO A 103 3.42 5.63 5.38
N PHE A 104 3.56 4.42 4.82
CA PHE A 104 2.45 3.67 4.18
C PHE A 104 1.76 4.43 3.02
N HIS A 105 2.55 5.10 2.19
CA HIS A 105 2.07 5.85 1.02
C HIS A 105 1.23 5.01 0.06
N SER A 106 1.68 3.82 -0.35
CA SER A 106 0.92 2.93 -1.24
C SER A 106 -0.44 2.52 -0.67
N ALA A 107 -0.54 2.35 0.66
CA ALA A 107 -1.81 2.05 1.31
C ALA A 107 -2.79 3.24 1.27
N ARG A 108 -2.29 4.48 1.42
CA ARG A 108 -3.09 5.71 1.26
C ARG A 108 -3.56 5.88 -0.17
N LEU A 109 -2.65 5.71 -1.11
CA LEU A 109 -2.94 5.83 -2.54
C LEU A 109 -4.07 4.88 -2.94
N GLN A 110 -4.03 3.62 -2.48
CA GLN A 110 -5.11 2.66 -2.71
C GLN A 110 -6.46 3.16 -2.18
N GLN A 111 -6.52 3.80 -1.00
CA GLN A 111 -7.80 4.28 -0.46
C GLN A 111 -8.39 5.42 -1.30
N PHE A 112 -7.57 6.37 -1.76
CA PHE A 112 -8.05 7.40 -2.68
C PHE A 112 -8.50 6.81 -4.03
N GLN A 113 -7.75 5.86 -4.60
CA GLN A 113 -8.15 5.19 -5.83
C GLN A 113 -9.49 4.44 -5.71
N ASN A 114 -9.76 3.87 -4.54
CA ASN A 114 -10.98 3.11 -4.27
C ASN A 114 -12.19 3.99 -3.96
N LEU A 115 -12.01 5.06 -3.18
CA LEU A 115 -13.11 5.84 -2.62
C LEU A 115 -13.33 7.19 -3.31
N ALA A 116 -12.32 7.71 -4.00
CA ALA A 116 -12.33 9.00 -4.68
C ALA A 116 -11.62 8.90 -6.04
N PRO A 117 -12.06 8.02 -6.96
CA PRO A 117 -11.39 7.76 -8.24
C PRO A 117 -11.29 9.00 -9.16
N GLU A 118 -12.11 10.02 -8.93
CA GLU A 118 -12.02 11.32 -9.59
C GLU A 118 -10.75 12.10 -9.21
N ILE A 119 -10.14 11.80 -8.06
CA ILE A 119 -8.88 12.39 -7.62
C ILE A 119 -7.73 11.66 -8.33
N SER A 120 -7.20 12.30 -9.37
CA SER A 120 -6.06 11.77 -10.12
C SER A 120 -4.74 12.21 -9.49
N TYR A 121 -4.04 11.29 -8.83
CA TYR A 121 -2.70 11.54 -8.30
C TYR A 121 -1.63 10.79 -9.12
N GLN A 122 -0.72 11.52 -9.77
CA GLN A 122 0.44 10.94 -10.45
C GLN A 122 1.70 11.17 -9.61
N PHE A 123 2.18 10.11 -8.95
CA PHE A 123 3.54 10.12 -8.39
C PHE A 123 4.53 9.79 -9.50
N SER A 124 5.48 10.68 -9.76
CA SER A 124 6.66 10.37 -10.58
C SER A 124 7.80 10.00 -9.65
N TYR A 125 8.27 8.76 -9.71
CA TYR A 125 9.57 8.41 -9.13
C TYR A 125 10.63 9.13 -9.99
N GLN A 126 11.32 10.11 -9.40
CA GLN A 126 12.50 10.73 -10.00
C GLN A 126 13.72 9.80 -9.86
#